data_AF-A0A5K0YQG1-F1
#
_entry.id   AF-A0A5K0YQG1-F1
#
_cell.length_a   1.000
_cell.length_b   1.000
_cell.length_c   1.000
_cell.angle_alpha   90.00
_cell.angle_beta   90.00
_cell.angle_gamma   90.00
#
_symmetry.space_group_name_H-M   'P 1'
#
loop_
_entity.id
_entity.type
_entity.pdbx_description
1 polymer ?
#
loop_
_entity_poly.entity_id
_entity_poly.type
_entity_poly.pdbx_seq_one_letter_code
_entity_poly.pdbx_strand_id
1 'polypeptide(L)'
;DPAGGMISLHNMMEIVKDKSGDESYKSSACDYFHTLCQQSFPGPLVGGNVANKDVLKWVDERIATCESSNVDYRRGESLRLLFSLLKISCQHYGKLRSPFGVEATLQ
;
A
#
# COMPACT_ATOMS: atom_id res chain seq x y z
N ASP A 1 -11.65 29.85 36.68
CA ASP A 1 -11.54 28.39 36.53
C ASP A 1 -10.67 28.09 35.32
N PRO A 2 -9.43 27.60 35.46
CA PRO A 2 -8.66 27.22 34.30
C PRO A 2 -9.19 25.85 33.87
N ALA A 3 -10.03 25.82 32.84
CA ALA A 3 -10.39 24.57 32.18
C ALA A 3 -9.11 24.00 31.54
N GLY A 4 -8.36 23.24 32.33
CA GLY A 4 -7.14 22.57 31.90
C GLY A 4 -7.51 21.58 30.79
N GLY A 5 -7.14 21.90 29.56
CA GLY A 5 -7.29 20.98 28.45
C GLY A 5 -6.45 19.73 28.69
N MET A 6 -7.10 18.56 28.70
CA MET A 6 -6.42 17.27 28.78
C MET A 6 -5.87 16.93 27.39
N ILE A 7 -4.55 16.79 27.29
CA ILE A 7 -3.89 16.25 26.10
C ILE A 7 -3.63 14.77 26.36
N SER A 8 -4.31 13.89 25.62
CA SER A 8 -4.07 12.46 25.66
C SER A 8 -3.25 12.02 24.45
N LEU A 9 -2.26 11.16 24.68
CA LEU A 9 -1.41 10.60 23.64
C LEU A 9 -1.86 9.18 23.39
N HIS A 10 -2.41 8.93 22.20
CA HIS A 10 -2.94 7.62 21.81
C HIS A 10 -2.08 7.00 20.71
N ASN A 11 -2.03 5.67 20.68
CA ASN A 11 -1.48 4.98 19.52
C ASN A 11 -2.40 5.22 18.32
N MET A 12 -1.83 5.53 17.15
CA MET A 12 -2.61 5.71 15.92
C MET A 12 -3.52 4.50 15.63
N MET A 13 -3.07 3.28 15.96
CA MET A 13 -3.86 2.06 15.82
C MET A 13 -5.11 2.03 16.71
N GLU A 14 -5.04 2.62 17.90
CA GLU A 14 -6.16 2.67 18.84
C GLU A 14 -7.25 3.60 18.30
N ILE A 15 -6.86 4.76 17.73
CA ILE A 15 -7.80 5.72 17.12
C ILE A 15 -8.50 5.12 15.90
N VAL A 16 -7.78 4.33 15.11
CA VAL A 16 -8.32 3.72 13.87
C VAL A 16 -9.29 2.59 14.16
N LYS A 17 -9.09 1.83 15.24
CA LYS A 17 -9.94 0.68 15.59
C LYS A 17 -11.22 1.07 16.33
N ASP A 18 -11.20 2.16 17.10
CA ASP A 18 -12.28 2.53 18.02
C ASP A 18 -13.52 3.17 17.33
N LYS A 19 -13.38 3.64 16.08
CA LYS A 19 -14.45 4.33 15.35
C LYS A 19 -15.50 3.44 14.67
N SER A 20 -15.48 2.13 14.88
CA SER A 20 -16.44 1.21 14.25
C SER A 20 -17.86 1.24 14.86
N GLY A 21 -18.09 2.03 15.91
CA GLY A 21 -19.38 2.11 16.60
C GLY A 21 -20.28 3.31 16.24
N ASP A 22 -19.80 4.30 15.49
CA ASP A 22 -20.55 5.52 15.17
C ASP A 22 -20.57 5.75 13.66
N GLU A 23 -21.67 5.34 13.01
CA GLU A 23 -21.83 5.27 11.55
C GLU A 23 -21.76 6.63 10.85
N SER A 24 -21.74 7.74 11.59
CA SER A 24 -21.78 9.10 11.08
C SER A 24 -20.41 9.66 10.64
N TYR A 25 -19.28 9.07 11.06
CA TYR A 25 -17.96 9.64 10.81
C TYR A 25 -17.05 8.67 10.03
N LYS A 26 -17.50 8.26 8.85
CA LYS A 26 -16.65 7.62 7.83
C LYS A 26 -15.64 8.63 7.27
N SER A 27 -14.65 8.95 8.09
CA SER A 27 -13.51 9.76 7.68
C SER A 27 -12.59 8.89 6.83
N SER A 28 -12.42 9.27 5.56
CA SER A 28 -11.50 8.64 4.60
C SER A 28 -10.08 8.40 5.15
N ALA A 29 -9.64 9.19 6.14
CA ALA A 29 -8.37 8.99 6.81
C ALA A 29 -8.33 7.70 7.66
N CYS A 30 -9.42 7.34 8.33
CA CYS A 30 -9.52 6.10 9.10
C CYS A 30 -9.42 4.88 8.17
N ASP A 31 -10.06 4.91 7.00
CA ASP A 31 -9.97 3.85 5.99
C ASP A 31 -8.55 3.73 5.40
N TYR A 32 -7.87 4.86 5.19
CA TYR A 32 -6.47 4.90 4.73
C TYR A 32 -5.53 4.20 5.73
N PHE A 33 -5.56 4.61 7.00
CA PHE A 33 -4.71 4.00 8.02
C PHE A 33 -5.12 2.56 8.31
N HIS A 34 -6.42 2.26 8.36
CA HIS A 34 -6.91 0.87 8.47
C HIS A 34 -6.36 -0.01 7.35
N THR A 35 -6.37 0.50 6.10
CA THR A 35 -5.78 -0.19 4.95
C THR A 35 -4.26 -0.31 5.07
N LEU A 36 -3.53 0.73 5.50
CA LEU A 36 -2.08 0.65 5.72
C LEU A 36 -1.69 -0.36 6.81
N CYS A 37 -2.51 -0.47 7.86
CA CYS A 37 -2.24 -1.32 9.01
C CYS A 37 -2.61 -2.79 8.74
N GLN A 38 -3.59 -3.06 7.87
CA GLN A 38 -3.98 -4.42 7.46
C GLN A 38 -3.28 -4.88 6.18
N GLN A 39 -3.10 -3.98 5.23
CA GLN A 39 -2.36 -4.15 3.98
C GLN A 39 -1.18 -3.18 4.00
N SER A 40 -0.24 -3.39 4.92
CA SER A 40 1.06 -2.77 4.73
C SER A 40 1.60 -3.30 3.39
N PHE A 41 1.95 -2.39 2.48
CA PHE A 41 2.67 -2.72 1.26
C PHE A 41 4.16 -2.40 1.46
N PRO A 42 4.93 -3.15 2.29
CA PRO A 42 6.37 -3.09 2.20
C PRO A 42 6.76 -3.92 0.97
N GLY A 43 6.41 -3.40 -0.20
CA GLY A 43 6.82 -3.97 -1.46
C GLY A 43 8.31 -3.75 -1.67
N PRO A 44 8.93 -4.51 -2.58
CA PRO A 44 10.33 -4.36 -2.95
C PRO A 44 10.68 -2.94 -3.45
N LEU A 45 9.68 -2.11 -3.73
CA LEU A 45 9.80 -0.72 -4.18
C LEU A 45 10.19 0.28 -3.07
N VAL A 46 10.05 -0.08 -1.78
CA VAL A 46 10.32 0.83 -0.67
C VAL A 46 11.83 1.09 -0.46
N GLY A 47 12.71 0.23 -0.99
CA GLY A 47 14.16 0.27 -0.76
C GLY A 47 15.03 0.89 -1.86
N GLY A 48 14.45 1.45 -2.93
CA GLY A 48 15.18 2.18 -3.99
C GLY A 48 16.10 1.35 -4.91
N ASN A 49 16.59 0.19 -4.47
CA ASN A 49 17.48 -0.67 -5.26
C ASN A 49 17.19 -2.16 -5.07
N VAL A 50 16.04 -2.60 -5.58
CA VAL A 50 15.66 -4.01 -5.55
C VAL A 50 15.95 -4.69 -6.89
N ALA A 51 16.28 -5.99 -6.87
CA ALA A 51 16.48 -6.75 -8.09
C ALA A 51 15.14 -6.98 -8.80
N ASN A 52 15.13 -6.92 -10.13
CA ASN A 52 13.91 -7.12 -10.91
C ASN A 52 13.26 -8.48 -10.62
N LYS A 53 14.07 -9.53 -10.42
CA LYS A 53 13.61 -10.87 -10.01
C LYS A 53 12.76 -10.85 -8.73
N ASP A 54 13.16 -10.04 -7.75
CA ASP A 54 12.45 -9.94 -6.47
C ASP A 54 11.14 -9.15 -6.62
N VAL A 55 11.11 -8.16 -7.52
CA VAL A 55 9.87 -7.48 -7.93
C VAL A 55 8.91 -8.45 -8.59
N LEU A 56 9.38 -9.23 -9.57
CA LEU A 56 8.54 -10.19 -10.28
C LEU A 56 7.97 -11.25 -9.33
N LYS A 57 8.81 -11.79 -8.44
CA LYS A 57 8.36 -12.73 -7.40
C LYS A 57 7.29 -12.11 -6.51
N TRP A 58 7.52 -10.88 -6.05
CA TRP A 58 6.54 -10.17 -5.23
C TRP A 58 5.21 -9.96 -5.96
N VAL A 59 5.24 -9.57 -7.24
CA VAL A 59 4.03 -9.42 -8.07
C VAL A 59 3.28 -10.76 -8.20
N ASP A 60 4.00 -11.86 -8.43
CA ASP A 60 3.41 -13.21 -8.53
C ASP A 60 2.70 -13.62 -7.23
N GLU A 61 3.32 -13.36 -6.08
CA GLU A 61 2.68 -13.59 -4.78
C GLU A 61 1.40 -12.75 -4.59
N ARG A 62 1.37 -11.51 -5.10
CA ARG A 62 0.18 -10.65 -5.03
C ARG A 62 -0.95 -11.14 -5.94
N ILE A 63 -0.61 -11.62 -7.15
CA ILE A 63 -1.58 -12.26 -8.06
C ILE A 63 -2.22 -13.47 -7.37
N ALA A 64 -1.42 -14.34 -6.75
CA ALA A 64 -1.93 -15.50 -6.01
C ALA A 64 -2.81 -15.11 -4.81
N THR A 65 -2.48 -14.02 -4.13
CA THR A 65 -3.30 -13.52 -3.00
C THR A 65 -4.67 -13.02 -3.46
N CYS A 66 -4.79 -12.49 -4.69
CA CYS A 66 -6.08 -12.08 -5.25
C CYS A 66 -7.02 -13.27 -5.50
N GLU A 67 -6.47 -14.48 -5.70
CA GLU A 67 -7.25 -15.70 -5.89
C GLU A 67 -7.72 -16.31 -4.56
N SER A 68 -7.01 -16.01 -3.46
CA SER A 68 -7.29 -16.59 -2.13
C SER A 68 -8.06 -15.67 -1.18
N SER A 69 -8.12 -14.37 -1.45
CA SER A 69 -8.70 -13.39 -0.52
C SER A 69 -10.18 -13.14 -0.81
N ASN A 70 -11.00 -13.09 0.24
CA ASN A 70 -12.41 -12.71 0.23
C ASN A 70 -12.59 -11.19 -0.02
N VAL A 71 -11.81 -10.62 -0.94
CA VAL A 71 -12.09 -9.31 -1.52
C VAL A 71 -13.21 -9.52 -2.52
N ASP A 72 -14.16 -8.58 -2.59
CA ASP A 72 -15.21 -8.58 -3.62
C ASP A 72 -14.65 -9.09 -4.95
N TYR A 73 -15.25 -10.14 -5.50
CA TYR A 73 -14.74 -10.86 -6.68
C TYR A 73 -14.31 -9.90 -7.81
N ARG A 74 -15.11 -8.84 -8.06
CA ARG A 74 -14.78 -7.79 -9.06
C ARG A 74 -13.50 -7.01 -8.73
N ARG A 75 -13.25 -6.75 -7.46
CA ARG A 75 -12.03 -6.07 -6.96
C ARG A 75 -10.83 -7.00 -7.09
N GLY A 76 -10.99 -8.29 -6.81
CA GLY A 76 -9.96 -9.32 -7.03
C GLY A 76 -9.53 -9.43 -8.49
N GLU A 77 -10.49 -9.51 -9.42
CA GLU A 77 -10.22 -9.54 -10.87
C GLU A 77 -9.51 -8.27 -11.37
N SER A 78 -9.98 -7.09 -10.91
CA SER A 78 -9.37 -5.81 -11.28
C SER A 78 -7.91 -5.72 -10.80
N LEU A 79 -7.64 -6.12 -9.56
CA LEU A 79 -6.28 -6.15 -9.02
C LEU A 79 -5.40 -7.17 -9.76
N ARG A 80 -5.92 -8.35 -10.06
CA ARG A 80 -5.21 -9.37 -10.85
C ARG A 80 -4.82 -8.85 -12.23
N LEU A 81 -5.72 -8.15 -12.91
CA LEU A 81 -5.43 -7.52 -14.20
C LEU A 81 -4.30 -6.48 -14.06
N LEU A 82 -4.40 -5.58 -13.08
CA LEU A 82 -3.39 -4.54 -12.84
C LEU A 82 -2.02 -5.14 -12.51
N PHE A 83 -1.94 -6.16 -11.64
CA PHE A 83 -0.69 -6.84 -11.32
C PHE A 83 -0.11 -7.60 -12.52
N SER A 84 -0.96 -8.22 -13.34
CA SER A 84 -0.52 -8.92 -14.56
C SER A 84 0.08 -7.93 -15.57
N LEU A 85 -0.56 -6.77 -15.75
CA LEU A 85 -0.03 -5.69 -16.59
C LEU A 85 1.32 -5.19 -16.05
N LEU A 86 1.40 -4.93 -14.75
CA LEU A 86 2.65 -4.49 -14.11
C LEU A 86 3.78 -5.51 -14.30
N LYS A 87 3.49 -6.81 -14.17
CA LYS A 87 4.46 -7.89 -14.42
C LYS A 87 5.03 -7.80 -15.82
N ILE A 88 4.17 -7.69 -16.83
CA ILE A 88 4.55 -7.53 -18.23
C ILE A 88 5.43 -6.28 -18.39
N SER A 89 5.00 -5.14 -17.82
CA SER A 89 5.80 -3.91 -17.88
C SER A 89 7.19 -4.07 -17.26
N CYS A 90 7.30 -4.74 -16.11
CA CYS A 90 8.60 -4.99 -15.44
C CYS A 90 9.50 -5.94 -16.23
N GLN A 91 8.92 -6.90 -16.96
CA GLN A 91 9.65 -7.83 -17.82
C GLN A 91 10.19 -7.16 -19.08
N HIS A 92 9.39 -6.29 -19.71
CA HIS A 92 9.75 -5.67 -20.99
C HIS A 92 10.55 -4.37 -20.84
N TYR A 93 10.20 -3.53 -19.86
CA TYR A 93 10.85 -2.23 -19.65
C TYR A 93 11.91 -2.26 -18.55
N GLY A 94 12.06 -3.39 -17.86
CA GLY A 94 13.13 -3.58 -16.88
C GLY A 94 12.89 -2.84 -15.56
N LYS A 95 13.93 -2.16 -15.06
CA LYS A 95 13.94 -1.63 -13.69
C LYS A 95 12.98 -0.45 -13.57
N LEU A 96 12.03 -0.54 -12.63
CA LEU A 96 11.18 0.57 -12.20
C LEU A 96 12.04 1.63 -11.50
N ARG A 97 12.78 2.42 -12.28
CA ARG A 97 13.51 3.57 -11.77
C ARG A 97 12.63 4.80 -11.93
N SER A 98 12.45 5.49 -10.83
CA SER A 98 11.99 6.86 -10.90
C SER A 98 13.03 7.67 -11.68
N PRO A 99 12.65 8.53 -12.64
CA PRO A 99 13.57 9.47 -13.26
C PRO A 99 14.09 10.50 -12.24
N PHE A 100 13.44 10.62 -11.07
CA PHE A 100 13.90 11.47 -9.98
C PHE A 100 15.06 10.80 -9.23
N GLY A 101 16.23 11.43 -9.26
CA GLY A 101 17.44 10.97 -8.56
C GLY A 101 18.47 10.26 -9.43
N VAL A 102 18.24 10.13 -10.74
CA VAL A 102 19.36 9.91 -11.67
C VAL A 102 20.03 11.26 -11.85
N GLU A 103 21.06 11.53 -11.05
CA GLU A 103 22.09 12.51 -11.41
C GLU A 103 22.50 12.17 -12.85
N ALA A 104 21.97 12.95 -13.80
CA ALA A 104 22.47 12.96 -15.15
C ALA A 104 23.88 13.47 -15.02
N THR A 105 24.85 12.56 -14.87
CA THR A 105 26.26 12.90 -15.05
C THR A 105 26.39 13.29 -16.51
N LEU A 106 26.14 14.57 -16.78
CA LEU A 106 26.42 15.21 -18.06
C LEU A 106 27.92 15.07 -18.26
N GLN A 107 28.27 14.25 -19.26
CA GLN A 107 29.63 14.05 -19.73
C GLN A 107 30.03 15.17 -20.68
#